data_AF-A0A2E6QMZ9-F1
#
_entry.id   AF-A0A2E6QMZ9-F1
#
_cell.length_a   1.000
_cell.length_b   1.000
_cell.length_c   1.000
_cell.angle_alpha   90.00
_cell.angle_beta   90.00
_cell.angle_gamma   90.00
#
_symmetry.space_group_name_H-M   'P 1'
#
loop_
_entity.id
_entity.type
_entity.pdbx_description
1 polymer ?
#
loop_
_entity_poly.entity_id
_entity_poly.type
_entity_poly.pdbx_seq_one_letter_code
_entity_poly.pdbx_strand_id
1 'polypeptide(L)'
;MRIEEAQTPIREDVKAVCELLGLDPLYLANEGKVVIVVPPDEEDAALAALRAHPLGANAASIGKIGDGEAGRVTMRTRFGGERIVDMLVGDQLPRIC
;
A
#
# COMPACT_ATOMS: atom_id res chain seq x y z
N MET A 1 11.04 -3.41 5.46
CA MET A 1 10.28 -2.21 5.01
C MET A 1 9.11 -1.97 5.96
N ARG A 2 8.77 -0.72 6.28
CA ARG A 2 7.58 -0.37 7.09
C ARG A 2 6.59 0.48 6.29
N ILE A 3 5.33 0.07 6.27
CA ILE A 3 4.19 0.77 5.68
C ILE A 3 3.43 1.53 6.78
N GLU A 4 2.95 2.73 6.48
CA GLU A 4 2.09 3.55 7.34
C GLU A 4 0.63 3.45 6.85
N GLU A 5 -0.22 2.69 7.55
CA GLU A 5 -1.62 2.44 7.14
C GLU A 5 -2.45 3.74 6.99
N ALA A 6 -2.13 4.76 7.78
CA ALA A 6 -2.79 6.05 7.70
C ALA A 6 -2.48 6.80 6.39
N GLN A 7 -1.34 6.51 5.76
CA GLN A 7 -0.87 7.16 4.53
C GLN A 7 -1.21 6.35 3.27
N THR A 8 -1.50 5.05 3.39
CA THR A 8 -1.89 4.22 2.26
C THR A 8 -3.26 4.63 1.70
N PRO A 9 -3.34 5.09 0.44
CA PRO A 9 -4.56 5.60 -0.14
C PRO A 9 -5.50 4.44 -0.52
N ILE A 10 -6.51 4.23 0.32
CA ILE A 10 -7.59 3.26 0.09
C ILE A 10 -8.90 4.01 0.22
N ARG A 11 -9.72 3.96 -0.84
CA ARG A 11 -11.04 4.61 -0.87
C ARG A 11 -11.94 4.04 0.22
N GLU A 12 -12.82 4.88 0.77
CA GLU A 12 -13.70 4.46 1.87
C GLU A 12 -14.68 3.36 1.46
N ASP A 13 -15.21 3.42 0.24
CA ASP A 13 -16.06 2.36 -0.32
C ASP A 13 -15.34 1.02 -0.44
N VAL A 14 -14.07 1.02 -0.87
CA VAL A 14 -13.23 -0.19 -0.93
C VAL A 14 -13.01 -0.76 0.48
N LYS A 15 -12.73 0.09 1.48
CA LYS A 15 -12.56 -0.36 2.87
C LYS A 15 -13.83 -1.02 3.39
N ALA A 16 -14.98 -0.36 3.22
CA ALA A 16 -16.26 -0.86 3.69
C ALA A 16 -16.60 -2.23 3.07
N VAL A 17 -16.35 -2.40 1.77
CA VAL A 17 -16.56 -3.68 1.09
C VAL A 17 -15.59 -4.75 1.60
N CYS A 18 -14.31 -4.42 1.77
CA CYS A 18 -13.32 -5.37 2.29
C CYS A 18 -13.67 -5.81 3.71
N GLU A 19 -14.07 -4.89 4.59
CA GLU A 19 -14.52 -5.18 5.95
C GLU A 19 -15.74 -6.10 5.96
N LEU A 20 -16.73 -5.83 5.13
CA LEU A 20 -17.94 -6.67 5.01
C LEU A 20 -17.63 -8.09 4.53
N LEU A 21 -16.69 -8.23 3.60
CA LEU A 21 -16.34 -9.51 2.98
C LEU A 21 -15.23 -10.27 3.71
N GLY A 22 -14.62 -9.69 4.76
CA GLY A 22 -13.48 -10.27 5.45
C GLY A 22 -12.21 -10.32 4.58
N LEU A 23 -12.08 -9.39 3.64
CA LEU A 23 -10.93 -9.24 2.75
C LEU A 23 -9.97 -8.17 3.28
N ASP A 24 -8.70 -8.24 2.87
CA ASP A 24 -7.73 -7.19 3.17
C ASP A 24 -7.35 -6.50 1.84
N PRO A 25 -7.58 -5.18 1.71
CA PRO A 25 -7.37 -4.45 0.46
C PRO A 25 -5.92 -4.47 -0.03
N LEU A 26 -4.93 -4.75 0.83
CA LEU A 26 -3.53 -4.88 0.40
C LEU A 26 -3.27 -6.09 -0.48
N TYR A 27 -4.16 -7.09 -0.40
CA TYR A 27 -4.00 -8.37 -1.09
C TYR A 27 -4.92 -8.52 -2.31
N LEU A 28 -5.67 -7.47 -2.65
CA LEU A 28 -6.49 -7.45 -3.86
C LEU A 28 -5.66 -6.95 -5.06
N ALA A 29 -5.86 -7.60 -6.20
CA ALA A 29 -5.20 -7.22 -7.44
C ALA A 29 -5.55 -5.76 -7.82
N ASN A 30 -4.55 -5.03 -8.33
CA ASN A 30 -4.70 -3.68 -8.85
C ASN A 30 -4.28 -3.66 -10.34
N GLU A 31 -5.17 -3.23 -11.24
CA GLU A 31 -4.92 -3.21 -12.70
C GLU A 31 -4.56 -1.82 -13.27
N GLY A 32 -4.09 -0.91 -12.42
CA GLY A 32 -3.78 0.46 -12.85
C GLY A 32 -2.95 1.23 -11.84
N LYS A 33 -2.12 0.52 -11.07
CA LYS A 33 -1.30 1.07 -9.99
C LYS A 33 0.13 0.57 -10.13
N VAL A 34 1.04 1.34 -9.57
CA VAL A 34 2.47 1.00 -9.50
C VAL A 34 2.97 1.26 -8.08
N VAL A 35 3.89 0.43 -7.61
CA VAL A 35 4.68 0.68 -6.41
C VAL A 35 6.06 1.15 -6.85
N ILE A 36 6.53 2.26 -6.31
CA ILE A 36 7.81 2.88 -6.66
C ILE A 36 8.63 3.06 -5.40
N VAL A 37 9.92 2.70 -5.48
CA VAL A 37 10.92 2.96 -4.44
C VAL A 37 11.87 4.01 -4.98
N VAL A 38 12.09 5.07 -4.21
CA VAL A 38 12.99 6.19 -4.58
C VAL A 38 13.95 6.50 -3.43
N PRO A 39 15.11 7.13 -3.71
CA PRO A 39 15.94 7.74 -2.68
C PRO A 39 15.13 8.73 -1.82
N PRO A 40 15.44 8.86 -0.50
CA PRO A 40 14.68 9.75 0.39
C PRO A 40 14.65 11.22 -0.05
N ASP A 41 15.70 11.67 -0.73
CA ASP A 41 15.85 13.02 -1.27
C ASP A 41 15.07 13.26 -2.58
N GLU A 42 14.58 12.20 -3.22
CA GLU A 42 13.73 12.28 -4.42
C GLU A 42 12.22 12.09 -4.13
N GLU A 43 11.83 11.84 -2.88
CA GLU A 43 10.44 11.54 -2.47
C GLU A 43 9.44 12.60 -2.96
N ASP A 44 9.72 13.87 -2.70
CA ASP A 44 8.83 14.99 -3.08
C ASP A 44 8.76 15.18 -4.60
N ALA A 45 9.88 15.04 -5.30
CA ALA A 45 9.95 15.17 -6.74
C ALA A 45 9.16 14.05 -7.44
N ALA A 46 9.32 12.81 -6.97
CA ALA A 46 8.57 11.67 -7.48
C ALA A 46 7.06 11.81 -7.25
N LEU A 47 6.65 12.22 -6.04
CA LEU A 47 5.24 12.46 -5.75
C LEU A 47 4.65 13.59 -6.60
N ALA A 48 5.37 14.68 -6.79
CA ALA A 48 4.94 15.78 -7.65
C ALA A 48 4.74 15.32 -9.09
N ALA A 49 5.69 14.55 -9.64
CA ALA A 49 5.60 14.01 -10.99
C ALA A 49 4.39 13.08 -11.17
N LEU A 50 4.15 12.18 -10.22
CA LEU A 50 2.99 11.27 -10.26
C LEU A 50 1.66 12.04 -10.17
N ARG A 51 1.56 12.99 -9.24
CA ARG A 51 0.33 13.76 -9.01
C ARG A 51 0.00 14.75 -10.13
N ALA A 52 0.99 15.14 -10.94
CA ALA A 52 0.77 15.94 -12.15
C ALA A 52 0.02 15.17 -13.25
N HIS A 53 0.03 13.83 -13.21
CA HIS A 53 -0.71 13.00 -14.15
C HIS A 53 -2.10 12.64 -13.59
N PRO A 54 -3.20 12.70 -14.38
CA PRO A 54 -4.55 12.41 -13.89
C PRO A 54 -4.70 11.03 -13.20
N LEU A 55 -4.02 10.00 -13.72
CA LEU A 55 -4.04 8.66 -13.13
C LEU A 55 -3.24 8.54 -11.81
N GLY A 56 -2.34 9.49 -11.55
CA GLY A 56 -1.50 9.52 -10.35
C GLY A 56 -1.93 10.57 -9.32
N ALA A 57 -3.08 11.24 -9.51
CA ALA A 57 -3.57 12.29 -8.61
C ALA A 57 -3.64 11.87 -7.12
N ASN A 58 -3.86 10.57 -6.86
CA ASN A 58 -3.93 9.99 -5.52
C ASN A 58 -2.63 9.29 -5.08
N ALA A 59 -1.50 9.50 -5.76
CA ALA A 59 -0.22 8.95 -5.36
C ALA A 59 0.16 9.46 -3.96
N ALA A 60 0.76 8.57 -3.15
CA ALA A 60 1.15 8.87 -1.79
C ALA A 60 2.45 8.15 -1.45
N SER A 61 3.27 8.77 -0.61
CA SER A 61 4.29 8.06 0.14
C SER A 61 3.58 7.24 1.21
N ILE A 62 3.84 5.94 1.24
CA ILE A 62 3.12 5.00 2.11
C ILE A 62 4.05 4.35 3.15
N GLY A 63 5.33 4.68 3.17
CA GLY A 63 6.29 3.99 4.01
C GLY A 63 7.73 4.18 3.60
N LYS A 64 8.63 3.52 4.32
CA LYS A 64 10.08 3.64 4.14
C LYS A 64 10.75 2.27 4.23
N ILE A 65 11.85 2.14 3.50
CA ILE A 65 12.82 1.06 3.71
C ILE A 65 13.69 1.50 4.89
N GLY A 66 13.83 0.62 5.88
CA GLY A 66 14.66 0.87 7.06
C GLY A 66 15.32 -0.43 7.51
N ASP A 67 15.95 -0.42 8.67
CA ASP A 67 16.87 -1.48 9.15
C ASP A 67 16.18 -2.75 9.69
N GLY A 68 14.93 -2.99 9.27
CA GLY A 68 14.20 -4.20 9.62
C GLY A 68 14.78 -5.45 8.96
N GLU A 69 14.24 -6.61 9.33
CA GLU A 69 14.62 -7.90 8.74
C GLU A 69 14.42 -7.90 7.22
N ALA A 70 15.44 -8.37 6.49
CA ALA A 70 15.37 -8.49 5.03
C ALA A 70 14.25 -9.45 4.62
N GLY A 71 13.51 -9.09 3.57
CA GLY A 71 12.34 -9.86 3.12
C GLY A 71 11.09 -9.68 3.99
N ARG A 72 11.14 -8.92 5.09
CA ARG A 72 9.97 -8.64 5.93
C ARG A 72 9.36 -7.26 5.66
N VAL A 73 8.05 -7.26 5.53
CA VAL A 73 7.22 -6.04 5.47
C VAL A 73 6.36 -5.97 6.72
N THR A 74 6.39 -4.82 7.39
CA THR A 74 5.52 -4.52 8.54
C THR A 74 4.63 -3.34 8.20
N MET A 75 3.43 -3.31 8.75
CA MET A 75 2.53 -2.17 8.66
C MET A 75 2.26 -1.62 10.06
N ARG A 76 2.49 -0.33 10.24
CA ARG A 76 2.02 0.41 11.41
C ARG A 76 0.55 0.76 11.19
N THR A 77 -0.29 0.31 12.11
CA THR A 77 -1.73 0.50 12.03
C THR A 77 -2.13 1.89 12.49
N ARG A 78 -3.34 2.32 12.12
CA ARG A 78 -3.94 3.60 12.57
C ARG A 78 -4.05 3.72 14.09
N PHE A 79 -4.07 2.59 14.80
CA PHE A 79 -4.13 2.51 16.25
C PHE A 79 -2.74 2.49 16.91
N GLY A 80 -1.67 2.62 16.12
CA GLY A 80 -0.28 2.66 16.60
C GLY A 80 0.35 1.29 16.87
N GLY A 81 -0.38 0.20 16.62
CA GLY A 81 0.16 -1.16 16.65
C GLY A 81 0.93 -1.49 15.38
N GLU A 82 1.54 -2.67 15.34
CA GLU A 82 2.23 -3.18 14.15
C GLU A 82 1.77 -4.59 13.81
N ARG A 83 1.66 -4.86 12.51
CA ARG A 83 1.39 -6.20 11.98
C ARG A 83 2.36 -6.54 10.86
N ILE A 84 2.60 -7.83 10.65
CA ILE A 84 3.35 -8.31 9.49
C ILE A 84 2.41 -8.29 8.28
N VAL A 85 2.91 -7.77 7.15
CA VAL A 85 2.29 -7.93 5.83
C VAL A 85 3.03 -9.09 5.18
N ASP A 86 2.44 -10.27 5.25
CA ASP A 86 3.06 -11.51 4.84
C ASP A 86 2.74 -11.83 3.37
N MET A 87 3.51 -12.75 2.79
CA MET A 87 3.18 -13.25 1.47
C MET A 87 1.88 -14.06 1.51
N LEU A 88 1.00 -13.84 0.54
CA LEU A 88 -0.19 -14.67 0.38
C LEU A 88 0.21 -16.12 0.08
N VAL A 89 -0.52 -17.06 0.68
CA VAL A 89 -0.43 -18.49 0.33
C VAL A 89 -1.28 -18.80 -0.91
N GLY A 90 -2.20 -17.91 -1.30
CA GLY A 90 -3.01 -17.97 -2.52
C GLY A 90 -3.91 -16.72 -2.68
N ASP A 91 -4.49 -16.53 -3.86
CA ASP A 91 -5.39 -15.38 -4.13
C ASP A 91 -6.69 -15.47 -3.32
N GLN A 92 -7.16 -14.32 -2.83
CA GLN A 92 -8.40 -14.23 -2.05
C GLN A 92 -9.65 -14.42 -2.91
N LEU A 93 -9.59 -14.12 -4.22
CA LEU A 93 -10.73 -14.14 -5.12
C LEU A 93 -10.39 -14.92 -6.40
N PRO A 94 -11.19 -15.95 -6.77
CA PRO A 94 -10.95 -16.71 -7.99
C PRO A 94 -11.23 -15.86 -9.24
N ARG A 95 -10.37 -15.98 -10.25
CA ARG A 95 -10.48 -15.28 -11.55
C ARG A 95 -10.51 -13.75 -11.42
N ILE A 96 -9.67 -13.22 -10.54
CA ILE A 96 -9.56 -11.76 -10.32
C ILE A 96 -8.81 -11.04 -11.46
N CYS A 97 -8.13 -11.77 -12.35
CA CYS A 97 -7.53 -11.29 -13.60
C CYS A 97 -7.20 -12.48 -14.52
#